data_AF-A0A7S1W9X0-F1
#
_entry.id   AF-A0A7S1W9X0-F1
#
_cell.length_a   1.000
_cell.length_b   1.000
_cell.length_c   1.000
_cell.angle_alpha   90.00
_cell.angle_beta   90.00
_cell.angle_gamma   90.00
#
_symmetry.space_group_name_H-M   'P 1'
#
loop_
_entity.id
_entity.type
_entity.pdbx_description
1 polymer ?
#
loop_
_entity_poly.entity_id
_entity_poly.type
_entity_poly.pdbx_seq_one_letter_code
_entity_poly.pdbx_strand_id
1 'polypeptide(L)'
;YITAPAVHKTRELYAEFHSVVFLDGEFSHEAFEEWDSGQKDKLCSLPFSQPIFTLMILMIWTMTLVIEIKETVLFMMWWTQLPTCDTGDVVMCALPDDDGCNLVRAASRRVKAFVLGVILLPKLGIGFFLWWLGARWLSATTSFQDLLLNVVGLSFIIELDEMTFRAIVPHRAIRTLERFKLSVPPARGDSSRKVYKWIAQMLGKCALVVLVPVAYERYFQQVLPGYRYDVQAPCGEHLQQQAL
;
A
#
# COMPACT_ATOMS: atom_id res chain seq x y z
N TYR A 1 -7.88 15.40 5.47
CA TYR A 1 -7.68 16.69 4.80
C TYR A 1 -6.35 16.82 4.04
N ILE A 2 -5.36 15.96 4.25
CA ILE A 2 -4.02 16.09 3.64
C ILE A 2 -4.04 15.99 2.11
N THR A 3 -4.84 15.08 1.54
CA THR A 3 -4.93 14.88 0.08
C THR A 3 -5.91 15.83 -0.62
N ALA A 4 -6.72 16.58 0.14
CA ALA A 4 -7.81 17.38 -0.42
C ALA A 4 -7.32 18.51 -1.34
N PRO A 5 -6.27 19.29 -1.00
CA PRO A 5 -5.79 20.37 -1.88
C PRO A 5 -5.23 19.86 -3.20
N ALA A 6 -4.45 18.77 -3.17
CA ALA A 6 -3.89 18.15 -4.36
C ALA A 6 -5.02 17.65 -5.29
N VAL A 7 -5.99 16.91 -4.72
CA VAL A 7 -7.16 16.44 -5.47
C VAL A 7 -7.97 17.59 -6.05
N HIS A 8 -8.16 18.68 -5.30
CA HIS A 8 -8.90 19.86 -5.77
C HIS A 8 -8.21 20.50 -6.97
N LYS A 9 -6.89 20.76 -6.87
CA LYS A 9 -6.10 21.36 -7.94
C LYS A 9 -6.13 20.52 -9.22
N THR A 10 -5.99 19.19 -9.09
CA THR A 10 -6.07 18.26 -10.22
C THR A 10 -7.47 18.27 -10.86
N ARG A 11 -8.52 18.37 -10.04
CA ARG A 11 -9.91 18.45 -10.54
C ARG A 11 -10.21 19.77 -11.23
N GLU A 12 -9.75 20.90 -10.69
CA GLU A 12 -9.91 22.21 -11.32
C GLU A 12 -9.26 22.23 -12.70
N LEU A 13 -8.02 21.74 -12.79
CA LEU A 13 -7.30 21.66 -14.06
C LEU A 13 -8.02 20.78 -15.09
N TYR A 14 -8.54 19.63 -14.65
CA TYR A 14 -9.31 18.74 -15.53
C TYR A 14 -10.68 19.33 -15.92
N ALA A 15 -11.35 20.02 -15.01
CA ALA A 15 -12.61 20.70 -15.30
C ALA A 15 -12.42 21.86 -16.29
N GLU A 16 -11.34 22.63 -16.14
CA GLU A 16 -10.96 23.68 -17.08
C GLU A 16 -10.69 23.10 -18.46
N PHE A 17 -9.87 22.03 -18.54
CA PHE A 17 -9.63 21.28 -19.78
C PHE A 17 -10.95 20.85 -20.45
N HIS A 18 -11.87 20.25 -19.71
CA HIS A 18 -13.18 19.85 -20.26
C HIS A 18 -14.01 21.03 -20.72
N SER A 19 -14.01 22.15 -20.00
CA SER A 19 -14.82 23.32 -20.35
C SER A 19 -14.35 24.06 -21.60
N VAL A 20 -13.04 24.01 -21.90
CA VAL A 20 -12.44 24.72 -23.04
C VAL A 20 -12.34 23.81 -24.27
N VAL A 21 -11.94 22.56 -24.07
CA VAL A 21 -11.54 21.67 -25.17
C VAL A 21 -12.70 20.81 -25.68
N PHE A 22 -13.72 20.56 -24.84
CA PHE A 22 -14.89 19.79 -25.27
C PHE A 22 -16.03 20.72 -25.67
N LEU A 23 -16.24 20.86 -26.98
CA LEU A 23 -17.36 21.62 -27.56
C LEU A 23 -18.52 20.66 -27.80
N ASP A 24 -19.69 20.95 -27.24
CA ASP A 24 -20.89 20.08 -27.32
C ASP A 24 -20.66 18.62 -26.86
N GLY A 25 -19.65 18.40 -26.01
CA GLY A 25 -19.29 17.07 -25.50
C GLY A 25 -18.34 16.27 -26.39
N GLU A 26 -17.90 16.82 -27.52
CA GLU A 26 -16.88 16.24 -28.40
C GLU A 26 -15.53 16.95 -28.23
N PHE A 27 -14.44 16.19 -28.34
CA PHE A 27 -13.08 16.72 -28.21
C PHE A 27 -12.68 17.52 -29.46
N SER A 28 -12.31 18.79 -29.30
CA SER A 28 -11.83 19.65 -30.40
C SER A 28 -10.30 19.79 -30.38
N HIS A 29 -9.63 19.28 -31.40
CA HIS A 29 -8.17 19.40 -31.55
C HIS A 29 -7.73 20.86 -31.68
N GLU A 30 -8.47 21.69 -32.41
CA GLU A 30 -8.17 23.12 -32.57
C GLU A 30 -8.28 23.85 -31.23
N ALA A 31 -9.34 23.58 -30.45
CA ALA A 31 -9.50 24.17 -29.12
C ALA A 31 -8.40 23.72 -28.16
N PHE A 32 -7.95 22.46 -28.26
CA PHE A 32 -6.77 22.01 -27.53
C PHE A 32 -5.54 22.79 -27.98
N GLU A 33 -5.24 22.89 -29.28
CA GLU A 33 -4.07 23.63 -29.80
C GLU A 33 -4.05 25.11 -29.41
N GLU A 34 -5.19 25.78 -29.37
CA GLU A 34 -5.30 27.18 -28.92
C GLU A 34 -5.21 27.37 -27.40
N TRP A 35 -5.42 26.30 -26.62
CA TRP A 35 -5.38 26.37 -25.16
C TRP A 35 -3.98 26.70 -24.62
N ASP A 36 -3.92 27.37 -23.47
CA ASP A 36 -2.69 27.88 -22.85
C ASP A 36 -1.63 26.77 -22.69
N SER A 37 -0.43 27.00 -23.22
CA SER A 37 0.66 26.02 -23.19
C SER A 37 1.08 25.65 -21.77
N GLY A 38 1.05 26.62 -20.84
CA GLY A 38 1.35 26.38 -19.44
C GLY A 38 0.32 25.48 -18.74
N GLN A 39 -0.96 25.54 -19.14
CA GLN A 39 -1.99 24.62 -18.63
C GLN A 39 -1.89 23.24 -19.27
N LYS A 40 -1.56 23.14 -20.57
CA LYS A 40 -1.27 21.86 -21.23
C LYS A 40 -0.13 21.11 -20.54
N ASP A 41 0.96 21.80 -20.24
CA ASP A 41 2.13 21.18 -19.60
C ASP A 41 1.74 20.61 -18.23
N LYS A 42 0.94 21.34 -17.44
CA LYS A 42 0.44 20.86 -16.15
C LYS A 42 -0.54 19.69 -16.29
N LEU A 43 -1.38 19.69 -17.32
CA LEU A 43 -2.33 18.62 -17.59
C LEU A 43 -1.57 17.35 -18.00
N CYS A 44 -0.59 17.50 -18.88
CA CYS A 44 0.22 16.40 -19.38
C CYS A 44 1.25 15.89 -18.39
N SER A 45 1.57 16.65 -17.34
CA SER A 45 2.36 16.19 -16.19
C SER A 45 1.52 15.44 -15.14
N LEU A 46 0.20 15.35 -15.30
CA LEU A 46 -0.63 14.53 -14.41
C LEU A 46 -0.30 13.04 -14.58
N PRO A 47 -0.31 12.24 -13.51
CA PRO A 47 -0.13 10.79 -13.56
C PRO A 47 -1.04 10.09 -14.59
N PHE A 48 -2.26 10.61 -14.79
CA PHE A 48 -3.24 10.01 -15.69
C PHE A 48 -2.90 10.15 -17.19
N SER A 49 -2.00 11.07 -17.58
CA SER A 49 -1.53 11.18 -18.97
C SER A 49 -0.68 9.97 -19.37
N GLN A 50 0.05 9.38 -18.41
CA GLN A 50 0.85 8.16 -18.58
C GLN A 50 0.37 7.06 -17.61
N PRO A 51 -0.76 6.39 -17.92
CA PRO A 51 -1.37 5.43 -16.99
C PRO A 51 -0.47 4.24 -16.68
N ILE A 52 0.36 3.78 -17.63
CA ILE A 52 1.31 2.68 -17.39
C ILE A 52 2.34 3.07 -16.33
N PHE A 53 2.88 4.29 -16.39
CA PHE A 53 3.84 4.77 -15.41
C PHE A 53 3.21 4.86 -14.03
N THR A 54 2.02 5.45 -13.93
CA THR A 54 1.26 5.56 -12.69
C THR A 54 0.91 4.20 -12.10
N LEU A 55 0.53 3.24 -12.94
CA LEU A 55 0.28 1.88 -12.52
C LEU A 55 1.53 1.22 -11.93
N MET A 56 2.71 1.41 -12.54
CA MET A 56 3.97 0.90 -11.98
C MET A 56 4.26 1.47 -10.59
N ILE A 57 4.06 2.77 -10.41
CA ILE A 57 4.22 3.46 -9.13
C ILE A 57 3.23 2.92 -8.09
N LEU A 58 1.97 2.72 -8.45
CA LEU A 58 0.95 2.14 -7.56
C LEU A 58 1.24 0.66 -7.24
N MET A 59 1.82 -0.10 -8.17
CA MET A 59 2.29 -1.47 -7.91
C MET A 59 3.42 -1.48 -6.88
N ILE A 60 4.41 -0.59 -7.01
CA ILE A 60 5.49 -0.44 -6.03
C ILE A 60 4.90 -0.11 -4.65
N TRP A 61 4.01 0.88 -4.58
CA TRP A 61 3.32 1.25 -3.35
C TRP A 61 2.56 0.08 -2.72
N THR A 62 1.87 -0.70 -3.56
CA THR A 62 1.12 -1.89 -3.11
C THR A 62 2.05 -2.97 -2.60
N MET A 63 3.19 -3.21 -3.26
CA MET A 63 4.20 -4.16 -2.78
C MET A 63 4.72 -3.77 -1.39
N THR A 64 5.05 -2.49 -1.17
CA THR A 64 5.55 -2.00 0.12
C THR A 64 4.56 -2.31 1.25
N LEU A 65 3.27 -2.05 1.05
CA LEU A 65 2.27 -2.36 2.09
C LEU A 65 1.88 -3.84 2.19
N VAL A 66 1.99 -4.61 1.12
CA VAL A 66 1.78 -6.06 1.18
C VAL A 66 2.80 -6.73 2.10
N ILE A 67 4.03 -6.21 2.18
CA ILE A 67 5.05 -6.72 3.13
C ILE A 67 4.56 -6.57 4.56
N GLU A 68 4.15 -5.36 4.97
CA GLU A 68 3.63 -5.07 6.31
C GLU A 68 2.37 -5.86 6.67
N ILE A 69 1.43 -5.95 5.73
CA ILE A 69 0.18 -6.70 5.93
C ILE A 69 0.48 -8.18 6.09
N LYS A 70 1.37 -8.75 5.28
CA LYS A 70 1.74 -10.16 5.35
C LYS A 70 2.30 -10.51 6.73
N GLU A 71 3.21 -9.70 7.27
CA GLU A 71 3.76 -9.93 8.60
C GLU A 71 2.69 -9.87 9.68
N THR A 72 1.83 -8.84 9.63
CA THR A 72 0.71 -8.68 10.57
C THR A 72 -0.25 -9.87 10.53
N VAL A 73 -0.59 -10.37 9.33
CA VAL A 73 -1.46 -11.53 9.14
C VAL A 73 -0.78 -12.82 9.62
N LEU A 74 0.52 -13.01 9.37
CA LEU A 74 1.27 -14.15 9.91
C LEU A 74 1.25 -14.16 11.44
N PHE A 75 1.51 -13.02 12.08
CA PHE A 75 1.40 -12.87 13.53
C PHE A 75 -0.02 -13.18 14.02
N MET A 76 -1.05 -12.66 13.35
CA MET A 76 -2.44 -12.95 13.68
C MET A 76 -2.74 -14.45 13.61
N MET A 77 -2.29 -15.14 12.55
CA MET A 77 -2.45 -16.59 12.43
C MET A 77 -1.74 -17.34 13.55
N TRP A 78 -0.48 -16.99 13.88
CA TRP A 78 0.25 -17.63 14.98
C TRP A 78 -0.45 -17.46 16.33
N TRP A 79 -0.97 -16.26 16.63
CA TRP A 79 -1.73 -16.01 17.85
C TRP A 79 -3.03 -16.82 17.93
N THR A 80 -3.72 -17.02 16.81
CA THR A 80 -4.94 -17.86 16.76
C THR A 80 -4.65 -19.36 16.91
N GLN A 81 -3.49 -19.83 16.42
CA GLN A 81 -3.09 -21.23 16.52
C GLN A 81 -2.48 -21.59 17.87
N LEU A 82 -2.03 -20.59 18.64
CA LEU A 82 -1.47 -20.81 19.97
C LEU A 82 -2.51 -21.51 20.87
N PRO A 83 -2.16 -22.56 21.62
CA PRO A 83 -3.05 -23.19 22.59
C PRO A 83 -3.56 -22.23 23.67
N THR A 84 -4.73 -22.50 24.22
CA THR A 84 -5.32 -21.71 25.32
C THR A 84 -4.98 -22.34 26.66
N CYS A 85 -4.55 -21.53 27.63
CA CYS A 85 -4.37 -21.96 29.02
C CYS A 85 -5.43 -21.36 29.94
N ASP A 86 -5.87 -22.14 30.93
CA ASP A 86 -6.84 -21.71 31.94
C ASP A 86 -6.15 -21.15 33.21
N THR A 87 -4.87 -21.47 33.41
CA THR A 87 -4.04 -20.98 34.51
C THR A 87 -3.01 -19.97 34.03
N GLY A 88 -3.09 -18.74 34.54
CA GLY A 88 -2.18 -17.64 34.19
C GLY A 88 -2.47 -16.97 32.85
N ASP A 89 -1.84 -15.82 32.62
CA ASP A 89 -2.06 -15.01 31.41
C ASP A 89 -1.26 -15.53 30.20
N VAL A 90 0.00 -15.92 30.42
CA VAL A 90 0.89 -16.46 29.39
C VAL A 90 1.73 -17.57 30.01
N VAL A 91 1.77 -18.73 29.37
CA VAL A 91 2.65 -19.85 29.77
C VAL A 91 3.90 -19.83 28.90
N MET A 92 5.04 -19.61 29.54
CA MET A 92 6.35 -19.60 28.91
C MET A 92 7.15 -20.84 29.33
N CYS A 93 7.86 -21.44 28.39
CA CYS A 93 8.80 -22.53 28.65
C CYS A 93 10.19 -22.11 28.15
N ALA A 94 11.23 -22.33 28.96
CA ALA A 94 12.61 -22.23 28.47
C ALA A 94 12.91 -23.42 27.55
N LEU A 95 13.58 -23.18 26.43
CA LEU A 95 14.07 -24.27 25.58
C LEU A 95 15.36 -24.86 26.22
N PRO A 96 15.47 -26.19 26.36
CA PRO A 96 16.60 -26.82 27.05
C PRO A 96 17.96 -26.67 26.36
N ASP A 97 18.00 -26.29 25.08
CA ASP A 97 19.22 -26.16 24.27
C ASP A 97 19.59 -24.70 23.89
N ASP A 98 18.82 -23.69 24.33
CA ASP A 98 19.05 -22.28 23.95
C ASP A 98 18.93 -21.37 25.19
N ASP A 99 20.07 -21.11 25.82
CA ASP A 99 20.24 -20.31 27.05
C ASP A 99 19.71 -18.88 26.86
N GLY A 100 18.41 -18.71 27.06
CA GLY A 100 17.74 -17.41 27.07
C GLY A 100 16.52 -17.27 26.15
N CYS A 101 16.14 -18.28 25.36
CA CYS A 101 14.90 -18.22 24.58
C CYS A 101 13.69 -18.66 25.42
N ASN A 102 12.73 -17.73 25.61
CA ASN A 102 11.45 -18.01 26.25
C ASN A 102 10.42 -18.33 25.18
N LEU A 103 10.01 -19.59 25.09
CA LEU A 103 8.99 -20.04 24.15
C LEU A 103 7.60 -19.83 24.76
N VAL A 104 6.76 -19.02 24.12
CA VAL A 104 5.34 -18.91 24.50
C VAL A 104 4.61 -20.14 23.98
N ARG A 105 4.12 -20.98 24.91
CA ARG A 105 3.47 -22.27 24.60
C ARG A 105 1.94 -22.19 24.63
N ALA A 106 1.40 -21.32 25.49
CA ALA A 106 -0.04 -21.05 25.57
C ALA A 106 -0.31 -19.64 26.08
N ALA A 107 -1.48 -19.10 25.76
CA ALA A 107 -1.95 -17.81 26.29
C ALA A 107 -3.43 -17.88 26.67
N SER A 108 -3.84 -17.09 27.67
CA SER A 108 -5.23 -17.02 28.10
C SER A 108 -6.12 -16.40 27.02
N ARG A 109 -7.43 -16.69 27.05
CA ARG A 109 -8.38 -16.12 26.08
C ARG A 109 -8.43 -14.59 26.14
N ARG A 110 -8.22 -14.01 27.33
CA ARG A 110 -8.23 -12.55 27.55
C ARG A 110 -7.05 -11.89 26.84
N VAL A 111 -5.83 -12.43 27.01
CA VAL A 111 -4.63 -11.92 26.34
C VAL A 111 -4.77 -12.04 24.82
N LYS A 112 -5.26 -13.18 24.32
CA LYS A 112 -5.49 -13.36 22.88
C LYS A 112 -6.48 -12.34 22.32
N ALA A 113 -7.63 -12.17 22.99
CA ALA A 113 -8.63 -11.19 22.57
C ALA A 113 -8.06 -9.76 22.59
N PHE A 114 -7.26 -9.42 23.59
CA PHE A 114 -6.60 -8.12 23.68
C PHE A 114 -5.57 -7.92 22.55
N VAL A 115 -4.64 -8.86 22.34
CA VAL A 115 -3.62 -8.76 21.29
C VAL A 115 -4.26 -8.71 19.90
N LEU A 116 -5.23 -9.58 19.63
CA LEU A 116 -5.91 -9.61 18.33
C LEU A 116 -6.76 -8.36 18.11
N GLY A 117 -7.57 -7.97 19.09
CA GLY A 117 -8.56 -6.89 18.95
C GLY A 117 -7.99 -5.48 19.10
N VAL A 118 -6.97 -5.28 19.93
CA VAL A 118 -6.43 -3.96 20.27
C VAL A 118 -5.10 -3.65 19.57
N ILE A 119 -4.33 -4.69 19.21
CA ILE A 119 -3.01 -4.49 18.60
C ILE A 119 -3.04 -4.85 17.11
N LEU A 120 -3.34 -6.11 16.78
CA LEU A 120 -3.18 -6.62 15.42
C LEU A 120 -4.28 -6.15 14.46
N LEU A 121 -5.54 -6.13 14.89
CA LEU A 121 -6.66 -5.68 14.04
C LEU A 121 -6.57 -4.18 13.74
N PRO A 122 -6.27 -3.29 14.70
CA PRO A 122 -6.00 -1.88 14.40
C PRO A 122 -4.78 -1.69 13.49
N LYS A 123 -3.67 -2.43 13.70
CA LYS A 123 -2.51 -2.38 12.79
C LYS A 123 -2.90 -2.72 11.35
N LEU A 124 -3.70 -3.78 11.16
CA LEU A 124 -4.20 -4.18 9.85
C LEU A 124 -5.11 -3.11 9.23
N GLY A 125 -6.02 -2.53 10.03
CA GLY A 125 -6.91 -1.45 9.58
C GLY A 125 -6.15 -0.19 9.16
N ILE A 126 -5.11 0.19 9.91
CA ILE A 126 -4.20 1.28 9.56
C ILE A 126 -3.50 0.97 8.23
N GLY A 127 -3.00 -0.25 8.02
CA GLY A 127 -2.37 -0.65 6.76
C GLY A 127 -3.29 -0.50 5.54
N PHE A 128 -4.55 -0.96 5.63
CA PHE A 128 -5.51 -0.78 4.54
C PHE A 128 -5.87 0.70 4.31
N PHE A 129 -6.03 1.47 5.39
CA PHE A 129 -6.33 2.89 5.30
C PHE A 129 -5.16 3.69 4.68
N LEU A 130 -3.93 3.37 5.07
CA LEU A 130 -2.71 3.94 4.48
C LEU A 130 -2.60 3.60 3.01
N TRP A 131 -2.89 2.36 2.61
CA TRP A 131 -2.85 1.96 1.21
C TRP A 131 -3.80 2.82 0.38
N TRP A 132 -5.06 2.93 0.82
CA TRP A 132 -6.09 3.72 0.16
C TRP A 132 -5.72 5.21 0.08
N LEU A 133 -5.28 5.78 1.19
CA LEU A 133 -4.90 7.19 1.25
C LEU A 133 -3.67 7.48 0.40
N GLY A 134 -2.68 6.58 0.41
CA GLY A 134 -1.48 6.65 -0.43
C GLY A 134 -1.82 6.58 -1.91
N ALA A 135 -2.64 5.61 -2.34
CA ALA A 135 -3.08 5.50 -3.73
C ALA A 135 -3.81 6.78 -4.21
N ARG A 136 -4.69 7.33 -3.37
CA ARG A 136 -5.37 8.61 -3.62
C ARG A 136 -4.43 9.80 -3.68
N TRP A 137 -3.43 9.83 -2.81
CA TRP A 137 -2.45 10.93 -2.80
C TRP A 137 -1.56 10.88 -4.03
N LEU A 138 -1.01 9.71 -4.36
CA LEU A 138 -0.14 9.50 -5.51
C LEU A 138 -0.84 9.87 -6.81
N SER A 139 -2.07 9.38 -7.01
CA SER A 139 -2.87 9.71 -8.19
C SER A 139 -3.29 11.18 -8.32
N ALA A 140 -3.21 11.96 -7.24
CA ALA A 140 -3.50 13.40 -7.24
C ALA A 140 -2.25 14.28 -7.38
N THR A 141 -1.09 13.68 -7.66
CA THR A 141 0.15 14.44 -7.85
C THR A 141 0.09 15.21 -9.18
N THR A 142 0.75 16.37 -9.27
CA THR A 142 0.73 17.22 -10.48
C THR A 142 1.98 17.11 -11.35
N SER A 143 2.94 16.27 -10.98
CA SER A 143 4.20 16.07 -11.70
C SER A 143 4.73 14.65 -11.47
N PHE A 144 5.40 14.08 -12.47
CA PHE A 144 6.04 12.76 -12.36
C PHE A 144 7.19 12.75 -11.35
N GLN A 145 7.94 13.85 -11.24
CA GLN A 145 9.02 13.96 -10.26
C GLN A 145 8.47 13.93 -8.84
N ASP A 146 7.41 14.70 -8.59
CA ASP A 146 6.72 14.72 -7.30
C ASP A 146 6.11 13.36 -7.01
N LEU A 147 5.61 12.64 -8.03
CA LEU A 147 5.01 11.31 -7.87
C LEU A 147 6.03 10.31 -7.31
N LEU A 148 7.24 10.29 -7.87
CA LEU A 148 8.35 9.45 -7.39
C LEU A 148 8.75 9.83 -5.96
N LEU A 149 8.91 11.13 -5.70
CA LEU A 149 9.29 11.65 -4.39
C LEU A 149 8.23 11.32 -3.33
N ASN A 150 6.96 11.42 -3.67
CA ASN A 150 5.84 11.09 -2.81
C ASN A 150 5.80 9.58 -2.49
N VAL A 151 6.09 8.69 -3.45
CA VAL A 151 6.20 7.24 -3.14
C VAL A 151 7.34 6.96 -2.19
N VAL A 152 8.52 7.52 -2.43
CA VAL A 152 9.66 7.32 -1.53
C VAL A 152 9.36 7.86 -0.13
N GLY A 153 8.73 9.03 -0.04
CA GLY A 153 8.29 9.62 1.22
C GLY A 153 7.26 8.76 1.95
N LEU A 154 6.31 8.17 1.22
CA LEU A 154 5.34 7.23 1.80
C LEU A 154 5.98 5.94 2.31
N SER A 155 6.96 5.39 1.59
CA SER A 155 7.74 4.24 2.06
C SER A 155 8.49 4.56 3.36
N PHE A 156 9.07 5.76 3.46
CA PHE A 156 9.71 6.23 4.70
C PHE A 156 8.72 6.36 5.86
N ILE A 157 7.49 6.84 5.61
CA ILE A 157 6.45 6.93 6.65
C ILE A 157 6.11 5.55 7.21
N ILE A 158 6.12 4.50 6.38
CA ILE A 158 5.90 3.13 6.84
C ILE A 158 7.03 2.70 7.77
N GLU A 159 8.30 2.92 7.41
CA GLU A 159 9.47 2.52 8.20
C GLU A 159 9.63 3.32 9.52
N LEU A 160 8.94 4.46 9.63
CA LEU A 160 9.05 5.37 10.76
C LEU A 160 8.61 4.71 12.08
N ASP A 161 7.64 3.81 12.05
CA ASP A 161 7.14 3.13 13.25
C ASP A 161 8.22 2.26 13.90
N GLU A 162 8.95 1.50 13.10
CA GLU A 162 10.06 0.66 13.54
C GLU A 162 11.24 1.51 14.03
N MET A 163 11.58 2.58 13.31
CA MET A 163 12.64 3.51 13.74
C MET A 163 12.30 4.14 15.08
N THR A 164 11.07 4.60 15.25
CA THR A 164 10.58 5.22 16.48
C THR A 164 10.57 4.21 17.63
N PHE A 165 10.12 2.99 17.38
CA PHE A 165 10.16 1.91 18.37
C PHE A 165 11.59 1.65 18.86
N ARG A 166 12.55 1.51 17.94
CA ARG A 166 13.97 1.29 18.28
C ARG A 166 14.60 2.47 19.00
N ALA A 167 14.15 3.70 18.76
CA ALA A 167 14.65 4.91 19.42
C ALA A 167 14.12 5.07 20.85
N ILE A 168 12.86 4.71 21.10
CA ILE A 168 12.19 4.94 22.39
C ILE A 168 12.40 3.77 23.36
N VAL A 169 12.38 2.53 22.86
CA VAL A 169 12.38 1.34 23.73
C VAL A 169 13.83 0.98 24.14
N PRO A 170 14.13 0.85 25.44
CA PRO A 170 15.48 0.49 25.89
C PRO A 170 15.97 -0.83 25.29
N HIS A 171 17.24 -0.90 24.89
CA HIS A 171 17.86 -2.11 24.32
C HIS A 171 17.72 -3.38 25.18
N ARG A 172 17.49 -3.24 26.50
CA ARG A 172 17.21 -4.38 27.37
C ARG A 172 15.86 -5.00 27.04
N ALA A 173 14.81 -4.18 26.88
CA ALA A 173 13.47 -4.65 26.55
C ALA A 173 13.40 -5.23 25.14
N ILE A 174 14.07 -4.62 24.15
CA ILE A 174 14.16 -5.17 22.79
C ILE A 174 14.79 -6.57 22.80
N ARG A 175 15.92 -6.75 23.50
CA ARG A 175 16.56 -8.07 23.65
C ARG A 175 15.68 -9.08 24.38
N THR A 176 14.84 -8.64 25.31
CA THR A 176 13.83 -9.53 25.93
C THR A 176 12.76 -9.95 24.93
N LEU A 177 12.33 -9.05 24.03
CA LEU A 177 11.36 -9.34 22.97
C LEU A 177 11.93 -10.29 21.91
N GLU A 178 13.18 -10.11 21.48
CA GLU A 178 13.85 -10.99 20.51
C GLU A 178 13.98 -12.44 21.02
N ARG A 179 14.02 -12.62 22.34
CA ARG A 179 14.06 -13.92 23.01
C ARG A 179 12.68 -14.60 23.09
N PHE A 180 11.58 -13.88 22.84
CA PHE A 180 10.26 -14.48 22.80
C PHE A 180 9.98 -15.05 21.42
N LYS A 181 9.90 -16.38 21.35
CA LYS A 181 9.47 -17.09 20.15
C LYS A 181 8.08 -17.68 20.39
N LEU A 182 7.20 -17.59 19.39
CA LEU A 182 5.90 -18.27 19.42
C LEU A 182 6.08 -19.72 18.99
N SER A 183 5.55 -20.67 19.77
CA SER A 183 5.58 -22.08 19.39
C SER A 183 4.55 -22.33 18.28
N VAL A 184 5.04 -22.53 17.05
CA VAL A 184 4.21 -22.96 15.92
C VAL A 184 4.46 -24.45 15.69
N PRO A 185 3.44 -25.33 15.74
CA PRO A 185 3.64 -26.75 15.51
C PRO A 185 4.19 -26.99 14.09
N PRO A 186 5.16 -27.90 13.92
CA PRO A 186 5.75 -28.17 12.61
C PRO A 186 4.69 -28.71 11.65
N ALA A 187 4.56 -28.07 10.49
CA ALA A 187 3.64 -28.49 9.44
C ALA A 187 4.05 -29.86 8.86
N ARG A 188 3.42 -30.94 9.37
CA ARG A 188 3.50 -32.28 8.75
C ARG A 188 2.82 -32.24 7.39
N GLY A 189 3.59 -32.37 6.31
CA GLY A 189 3.04 -32.36 4.96
C GLY A 189 3.99 -32.92 3.90
N ASP A 190 3.40 -33.66 2.96
CA ASP A 190 4.01 -34.30 1.80
C ASP A 190 4.69 -33.30 0.84
N SER A 191 5.87 -33.63 0.32
CA SER A 191 6.82 -32.70 -0.34
C SER A 191 6.25 -32.09 -1.63
N SER A 192 5.61 -32.90 -2.48
CA SER A 192 5.07 -32.44 -3.77
C SER A 192 3.89 -31.47 -3.63
N ARG A 193 3.04 -31.65 -2.60
CA ARG A 193 1.93 -30.73 -2.32
C ARG A 193 2.40 -29.37 -1.80
N LYS A 194 3.61 -29.28 -1.24
CA LYS A 194 4.19 -28.02 -0.75
C LYS A 194 4.62 -27.11 -1.90
N VAL A 195 5.22 -27.67 -2.95
CA VAL A 195 5.70 -26.90 -4.11
C VAL A 195 4.54 -26.23 -4.85
N TYR A 196 3.49 -26.98 -5.19
CA TYR A 196 2.30 -26.41 -5.85
C TYR A 196 1.64 -25.31 -5.00
N LYS A 197 1.50 -25.53 -3.69
CA LYS A 197 0.96 -24.52 -2.77
C LYS A 197 1.82 -23.25 -2.73
N TRP A 198 3.15 -23.38 -2.72
CA TRP A 198 4.05 -22.23 -2.74
C TRP A 198 3.95 -21.45 -4.05
N ILE A 199 3.94 -22.13 -5.20
CA ILE A 199 3.76 -21.49 -6.52
C ILE A 199 2.39 -20.79 -6.59
N ALA A 200 1.30 -21.45 -6.17
CA ALA A 200 -0.03 -20.84 -6.15
C ALA A 200 -0.10 -19.62 -5.23
N GLN A 201 0.54 -19.65 -4.06
CA GLN A 201 0.63 -18.50 -3.16
C GLN A 201 1.46 -17.36 -3.75
N MET A 202 2.54 -17.67 -4.46
CA MET A 202 3.36 -16.67 -5.14
C MET A 202 2.57 -15.99 -6.26
N LEU A 203 1.95 -16.77 -7.14
CA LEU A 203 1.11 -16.27 -8.23
C LEU A 203 -0.07 -15.45 -7.69
N GLY A 204 -0.72 -15.90 -6.62
CA GLY A 204 -1.80 -15.16 -5.96
C GLY A 204 -1.35 -13.80 -5.44
N LYS A 205 -0.13 -13.69 -4.88
CA LYS A 205 0.43 -12.41 -4.43
C LYS A 205 0.81 -11.49 -5.60
N CYS A 206 1.41 -12.04 -6.65
CA CYS A 206 1.71 -11.28 -7.87
C CYS A 206 0.42 -10.75 -8.50
N ALA A 207 -0.62 -11.59 -8.59
CA ALA A 207 -1.92 -11.18 -9.08
C ALA A 207 -2.54 -10.08 -8.21
N LEU A 208 -2.46 -10.20 -6.87
CA LEU A 208 -2.94 -9.16 -5.95
C LEU A 208 -2.27 -7.81 -6.22
N VAL A 209 -0.95 -7.79 -6.35
CA VAL A 209 -0.16 -6.57 -6.57
C VAL A 209 -0.51 -5.87 -7.88
N VAL A 210 -0.93 -6.60 -8.91
CA VAL A 210 -1.34 -6.04 -10.21
C VAL A 210 -2.82 -5.66 -10.19
N LEU A 211 -3.69 -6.58 -9.77
CA LEU A 211 -5.14 -6.42 -9.87
C LEU A 211 -5.67 -5.32 -8.96
N VAL A 212 -5.08 -5.12 -7.79
CA VAL A 212 -5.56 -4.11 -6.83
C VAL A 212 -5.34 -2.68 -7.36
N PRO A 213 -4.14 -2.27 -7.82
CA PRO A 213 -3.94 -1.00 -8.52
C PRO A 213 -4.80 -0.83 -9.77
N VAL A 214 -4.93 -1.86 -10.61
CA VAL A 214 -5.79 -1.80 -11.81
C VAL A 214 -7.25 -1.57 -11.42
N ALA A 215 -7.75 -2.30 -10.42
CA ALA A 215 -9.11 -2.11 -9.91
C ALA A 215 -9.27 -0.71 -9.32
N TYR A 216 -8.26 -0.19 -8.63
CA TYR A 216 -8.27 1.17 -8.10
C TYR A 216 -8.40 2.21 -9.21
N GLU A 217 -7.53 2.18 -10.21
CA GLU A 217 -7.56 3.13 -11.33
C GLU A 217 -8.87 3.07 -12.11
N ARG A 218 -9.45 1.86 -12.28
CA ARG A 218 -10.65 1.70 -13.12
C ARG A 218 -11.96 2.00 -12.41
N TYR A 219 -12.08 1.67 -11.12
CA TYR A 219 -13.37 1.70 -10.40
C TYR A 219 -13.37 2.62 -9.18
N PHE A 220 -12.25 2.76 -8.48
CA PHE A 220 -12.20 3.43 -7.18
C PHE A 220 -11.50 4.78 -7.21
N GLN A 221 -10.98 5.18 -8.37
CA GLN A 221 -10.27 6.44 -8.54
C GLN A 221 -11.22 7.61 -8.29
N GLN A 222 -11.05 8.23 -7.11
CA GLN A 222 -11.85 9.39 -6.70
C GLN A 222 -11.21 10.72 -7.11
N VAL A 223 -10.07 10.72 -7.80
CA VAL A 223 -9.34 11.96 -8.12
C VAL A 223 -10.05 12.73 -9.23
N LEU A 224 -10.27 12.11 -10.39
CA LEU A 224 -10.96 12.71 -11.54
C LEU A 224 -12.32 12.01 -11.73
N PRO A 225 -13.43 12.59 -11.23
CA PRO A 225 -14.73 11.98 -11.42
C PRO A 225 -15.09 11.93 -12.90
N GLY A 226 -15.40 10.73 -13.41
CA GLY A 226 -15.81 10.55 -14.80
C GLY A 226 -14.68 10.47 -15.82
N TYR A 227 -13.43 10.25 -15.39
CA TYR A 227 -12.28 10.12 -16.28
C TYR A 227 -12.50 9.08 -17.40
N ARG A 228 -12.32 9.50 -18.66
CA ARG A 228 -12.57 8.68 -19.85
C ARG A 228 -11.31 8.26 -20.60
N TYR A 229 -10.13 8.35 -19.97
CA TYR A 229 -8.84 8.17 -20.66
C TYR A 229 -8.64 9.13 -21.83
N ASP A 230 -9.25 10.31 -21.74
CA ASP A 230 -9.28 11.36 -22.74
C ASP A 230 -8.01 12.24 -22.77
N VAL A 231 -7.22 12.22 -21.69
CA VAL A 231 -5.99 13.02 -21.59
C VAL A 231 -4.79 12.34 -22.26
N GLN A 232 -4.79 11.00 -22.38
CA GLN A 232 -3.62 10.24 -22.81
C GLN A 232 -3.21 10.54 -24.26
N ALA A 233 -4.16 10.55 -25.20
CA ALA A 233 -3.85 10.75 -26.62
C ALA A 233 -3.35 12.18 -26.92
N PRO A 234 -4.05 13.26 -26.50
CA PRO A 234 -3.61 14.64 -26.77
C PRO A 234 -2.26 14.97 -26.12
N CYS A 235 -2.03 14.48 -24.90
CA CYS A 235 -0.76 14.69 -24.22
C CYS A 235 0.39 13.88 -24.83
N GLY A 236 0.11 12.73 -25.43
CA GLY A 236 1.12 11.96 -26.15
C GLY A 236 1.71 12.75 -27.33
N GLU A 237 0.85 13.41 -28.10
CA GLU A 237 1.27 14.26 -29.23
C GLU A 237 2.01 15.51 -28.76
N HIS A 238 1.48 16.21 -27.75
CA HIS A 238 2.11 17.40 -27.18
C HIS A 238 3.52 17.12 -26.63
N LEU A 239 3.69 16.03 -25.88
CA LEU A 239 4.99 15.63 -25.32
C LEU A 239 6.00 15.24 -26.42
N GLN A 240 5.55 14.66 -27.53
CA GLN A 240 6.41 14.34 -28.66
C GLN A 240 6.90 15.60 -29.38
N GLN A 241 6.04 16.62 -29.52
CA GLN A 241 6.40 17.89 -30.13
C GLN A 241 7.44 18.66 -29.30
N GLN A 242 7.36 18.59 -27.97
CA GLN A 242 8.35 19.23 -27.08
C GLN A 242 9.73 18.55 -27.07
N ALA A 243 9.82 17.30 -27.53
CA ALA A 243 11.06 16.54 -27.56
C ALA A 243 11.90 16.78 -28.83
N LEU A 244 11.34 17.46 -29.84
CA LEU A 244 11.97 17.81 -31.12
C LEU A 244 12.54 19.24 -31.09
#